data_AF-A0A2I0NJA2-F1
#
_entry.id   AF-A0A2I0NJA2-F1
#
_cell.length_a   1.000
_cell.length_b   1.000
_cell.length_c   1.000
_cell.angle_alpha   90.00
_cell.angle_beta   90.00
_cell.angle_gamma   90.00
#
_symmetry.space_group_name_H-M   'P 1'
#
loop_
_entity.id
_entity.type
_entity.pdbx_description
1 polymer ?
#
loop_
_entity_poly.entity_id
_entity_poly.type
_entity_poly.pdbx_seq_one_letter_code
_entity_poly.pdbx_strand_id
1 'polypeptide(L)'
;MTEEDNKLDDENVRKFNDALIDISWKNLENHYNRFKDIDSKAIGVITISGLLITFLSKPVDTDCLTKTFFIITMVFFLITIALCILVIRTRTSAAISTENLIKLPRNEKETTRIIGTVASVEKIVCDITNTKARDLRFSIYSLGISIIMLIFYSILSF
;
A
#
# COMPACT_ATOMS: atom_id res chain seq x y z
N MET A 1 -1.03 -50.63 19.18
CA MET A 1 -0.88 -49.17 19.19
C MET A 1 -0.11 -48.84 20.44
N THR A 2 1.18 -48.59 20.28
CA THR A 2 2.18 -48.49 21.35
C THR A 2 2.38 -47.01 21.73
N GLU A 3 2.78 -46.70 22.97
CA GLU A 3 3.06 -45.31 23.41
C GLU A 3 4.07 -44.57 22.51
N GLU A 4 4.94 -45.30 21.81
CA GLU A 4 5.88 -44.75 20.82
C GLU A 4 5.20 -44.28 19.53
N ASP A 5 4.11 -44.91 19.08
CA ASP A 5 3.36 -44.48 17.90
C ASP A 5 2.68 -43.13 18.14
N ASN A 6 2.12 -42.94 19.35
CA ASN A 6 1.51 -41.65 19.76
C ASN A 6 2.54 -40.53 19.89
N LYS A 7 3.77 -40.84 20.37
CA LYS A 7 4.85 -39.84 20.46
C LYS A 7 5.39 -39.43 19.08
N LEU A 8 5.46 -40.37 18.14
CA LEU A 8 5.93 -40.11 16.78
C LEU A 8 4.93 -39.23 16.01
N ASP A 9 3.62 -39.48 16.20
CA ASP A 9 2.56 -38.63 15.64
C ASP A 9 2.56 -37.22 16.24
N ASP A 10 2.73 -37.08 17.56
CA ASP A 10 2.82 -35.77 18.23
C ASP A 10 4.03 -34.94 17.74
N GLU A 11 5.18 -35.57 17.49
CA GLU A 11 6.37 -34.89 16.97
C GLU A 11 6.18 -34.43 15.51
N ASN A 12 5.53 -35.25 14.68
CA ASN A 12 5.22 -34.91 13.30
C ASN A 12 4.20 -33.76 13.19
N VAL A 13 3.16 -33.78 14.03
CA VAL A 13 2.17 -32.69 14.12
C VAL A 13 2.83 -31.39 14.56
N ARG A 14 3.78 -31.46 15.50
CA ARG A 14 4.50 -30.28 15.97
C ARG A 14 5.42 -29.68 14.90
N LYS A 15 6.22 -30.51 14.20
CA LYS A 15 7.02 -30.07 13.04
C LYS A 15 6.19 -29.46 11.93
N PHE A 16 5.01 -30.02 11.66
CA PHE A 16 4.09 -29.49 10.66
C PHE A 16 3.53 -28.12 11.08
N ASN A 17 3.12 -27.96 12.34
CA ASN A 17 2.64 -26.69 12.88
C ASN A 17 3.73 -25.60 12.89
N ASP A 18 4.96 -25.96 13.22
CA ASP A 18 6.10 -25.03 13.20
C ASP A 18 6.38 -24.56 11.76
N ALA A 19 6.31 -25.46 10.77
CA ALA A 19 6.44 -25.10 9.36
C ALA A 19 5.30 -24.17 8.88
N LEU A 20 4.06 -24.41 9.32
CA LEU A 20 2.92 -23.53 9.01
C LEU A 20 3.09 -22.12 9.60
N ILE A 21 3.63 -22.02 10.82
CA ILE A 21 3.93 -20.73 11.44
C ILE A 21 5.00 -19.99 10.65
N ASP A 22 6.09 -20.67 10.28
CA ASP A 22 7.17 -20.04 9.51
C ASP A 22 6.67 -19.53 8.14
N ILE A 23 5.81 -20.29 7.46
CA ILE A 23 5.19 -19.86 6.20
C ILE A 23 4.30 -18.63 6.43
N SER A 24 3.43 -18.68 7.44
CA SER A 24 2.51 -17.58 7.75
C SER A 24 3.26 -16.29 8.12
N TRP A 25 4.36 -16.43 8.85
CA TRP A 25 5.22 -15.30 9.21
C TRP A 25 5.90 -14.67 8.00
N LYS A 26 6.45 -15.52 7.12
CA LYS A 26 7.08 -15.08 5.88
C LYS A 26 6.09 -14.37 4.97
N ASN A 27 4.84 -14.85 4.89
CA ASN A 27 3.78 -14.18 4.14
C ASN A 27 3.43 -12.83 4.75
N LEU A 28 3.27 -12.76 6.08
CA LEU A 28 2.99 -11.52 6.79
C LEU A 28 4.08 -10.46 6.54
N GLU A 29 5.35 -10.86 6.61
CA GLU A 29 6.49 -10.00 6.31
C GLU A 29 6.48 -9.52 4.85
N ASN A 30 6.20 -10.42 3.89
CA ASN A 30 6.07 -10.06 2.47
C ASN A 30 4.96 -9.04 2.24
N HIS A 31 3.80 -9.24 2.86
CA HIS A 31 2.66 -8.31 2.78
C HIS A 31 3.00 -6.97 3.41
N TYR A 32 3.69 -6.95 4.55
CA TYR A 32 4.14 -5.74 5.22
C TYR A 32 5.21 -4.96 4.41
N ASN A 33 6.12 -5.67 3.74
CA ASN A 33 7.11 -5.04 2.85
C ASN A 33 6.45 -4.43 1.61
N ARG A 34 5.51 -5.15 0.98
CA ARG A 34 4.69 -4.61 -0.13
C ARG A 34 3.89 -3.39 0.29
N PHE A 35 3.34 -3.44 1.49
CA PHE A 35 2.67 -2.33 2.11
C PHE A 35 3.64 -1.12 2.20
N LYS A 36 4.83 -1.23 2.79
CA LYS A 36 5.81 -0.12 2.83
C LYS A 36 6.16 0.43 1.44
N ASP A 37 6.38 -0.46 0.46
CA ASP A 37 6.68 -0.08 -0.93
C ASP A 37 5.57 0.77 -1.57
N ILE A 38 4.30 0.40 -1.38
CA ILE A 38 3.15 1.16 -1.90
C ILE A 38 3.09 2.58 -1.31
N ASP A 39 3.40 2.75 -0.03
CA ASP A 39 3.43 4.09 0.59
C ASP A 39 4.58 4.93 0.06
N SER A 40 5.77 4.34 -0.09
CA SER A 40 6.92 5.03 -0.69
C SER A 40 6.60 5.51 -2.11
N LYS A 41 5.92 4.68 -2.91
CA LYS A 41 5.43 5.06 -4.25
C LYS A 41 4.39 6.16 -4.20
N ALA A 42 3.43 6.11 -3.28
CA ALA A 42 2.43 7.17 -3.11
C ALA A 42 3.09 8.53 -2.76
N ILE A 43 4.09 8.52 -1.86
CA ILE A 43 4.88 9.71 -1.53
C ILE A 43 5.61 10.22 -2.78
N GLY A 44 6.25 9.34 -3.55
CA GLY A 44 6.91 9.71 -4.79
C GLY A 44 5.96 10.37 -5.81
N VAL A 45 4.74 9.84 -5.97
CA VAL A 45 3.70 10.43 -6.83
C VAL A 45 3.28 11.82 -6.33
N ILE A 46 3.14 12.03 -5.02
CA ILE A 46 2.88 13.36 -4.43
C ILE A 46 4.02 14.32 -4.75
N THR A 47 5.27 13.90 -4.58
CA THR A 47 6.45 14.75 -4.84
C THR A 47 6.52 15.18 -6.30
N ILE A 48 6.35 14.25 -7.23
CA ILE A 48 6.34 14.55 -8.68
C ILE A 48 5.18 15.51 -9.01
N SER A 49 3.99 15.26 -8.45
CA SER A 49 2.82 16.12 -8.65
C SER A 49 3.08 17.55 -8.15
N GLY A 50 3.67 17.71 -6.96
CA GLY A 50 4.01 19.03 -6.41
C GLY A 50 5.04 19.79 -7.25
N LEU A 51 6.04 19.07 -7.77
CA LEU A 51 7.04 19.64 -8.67
C LEU A 51 6.40 20.10 -10.00
N LEU A 52 5.50 19.31 -10.58
CA LEU A 52 4.76 19.67 -11.80
C LEU A 52 3.82 20.86 -11.59
N ILE A 53 3.12 20.93 -10.44
CA ILE A 53 2.29 22.09 -10.08
C ILE A 53 3.13 23.36 -9.98
N THR A 54 4.37 23.27 -9.52
CA THR A 54 5.25 24.45 -9.42
C THR A 54 5.52 25.07 -10.80
N PHE A 55 5.64 24.24 -11.86
CA PHE A 55 5.81 24.73 -13.23
C PHE A 55 4.57 25.46 -13.79
N LEU A 56 3.38 25.22 -13.22
CA LEU A 56 2.13 25.89 -13.59
C LEU A 56 1.98 27.31 -12.99
N SER A 57 2.90 27.76 -12.12
CA SER A 57 2.73 28.98 -11.32
C SER A 57 2.90 30.31 -12.07
N LYS A 58 3.20 30.28 -13.38
CA LYS A 58 3.30 31.51 -14.16
C LYS A 58 1.94 31.84 -14.77
N PRO A 59 1.27 32.92 -14.33
CA PRO A 59 0.06 33.38 -14.99
C PRO A 59 0.44 33.83 -16.40
N VAL A 60 -0.05 33.11 -17.40
CA VAL A 60 0.04 33.53 -18.80
C VAL A 60 -1.30 34.14 -19.16
N ASP A 61 -1.29 35.40 -19.61
CA ASP A 61 -2.45 36.04 -20.22
C ASP A 61 -2.82 35.26 -21.47
N THR A 62 -3.76 34.33 -21.31
CA THR A 62 -4.13 33.35 -22.33
C THR A 62 -5.62 33.29 -22.53
N ASP A 63 -6.01 32.85 -23.72
CA ASP A 63 -7.38 32.67 -24.16
C ASP A 63 -8.20 31.76 -23.23
N CYS A 64 -9.53 31.87 -23.33
CA CYS A 64 -10.50 31.10 -22.53
C CYS A 64 -10.24 29.57 -22.57
N LEU A 65 -9.78 29.07 -23.72
CA LEU A 65 -9.50 27.65 -23.93
C LEU A 65 -8.28 27.19 -23.10
N THR A 66 -7.18 27.93 -23.11
CA THR A 66 -5.97 27.64 -22.32
C THR A 66 -6.22 27.71 -20.81
N LYS A 67 -7.05 28.68 -20.37
CA LYS A 67 -7.53 28.75 -18.97
C LYS A 67 -8.34 27.51 -18.57
N THR A 68 -9.16 26.98 -19.47
CA THR A 68 -9.95 25.76 -19.22
C THR A 68 -9.03 24.55 -19.04
N PHE A 69 -8.04 24.36 -19.92
CA PHE A 69 -7.03 23.29 -19.79
C PHE A 69 -6.22 23.42 -18.50
N PHE A 70 -5.85 24.64 -18.09
CA PHE A 70 -5.17 24.89 -16.82
C PHE A 70 -6.01 24.42 -15.63
N ILE A 71 -7.29 24.82 -15.55
CA ILE A 71 -8.19 24.44 -14.46
C ILE A 71 -8.37 22.91 -14.42
N ILE A 72 -8.61 22.27 -15.56
CA ILE A 72 -8.75 20.81 -15.64
C ILE A 72 -7.47 20.13 -15.15
N THR A 73 -6.30 20.59 -15.60
CA THR A 73 -4.99 20.06 -15.16
C THR A 73 -4.83 20.16 -13.65
N MET A 74 -5.14 21.32 -13.06
CA MET A 74 -5.10 21.52 -11.61
C MET A 74 -6.04 20.59 -10.86
N VAL A 75 -7.27 20.39 -11.35
CA VAL A 75 -8.24 19.47 -10.74
C VAL A 75 -7.70 18.05 -10.70
N PHE A 76 -7.14 17.53 -11.79
CA PHE A 76 -6.58 16.18 -11.81
C PHE A 76 -5.32 16.03 -10.94
N PHE A 77 -4.50 17.08 -10.79
CA PHE A 77 -3.40 17.08 -9.82
C PHE A 77 -3.91 17.01 -8.38
N LEU A 78 -4.95 17.76 -8.03
CA LEU A 78 -5.56 17.71 -6.70
C LEU A 78 -6.20 16.34 -6.41
N ILE A 79 -6.90 15.75 -7.39
CA ILE A 79 -7.45 14.39 -7.28
C ILE A 79 -6.32 13.37 -7.04
N THR A 80 -5.21 13.49 -7.79
CA THR A 80 -4.02 12.63 -7.61
C THR A 80 -3.51 12.70 -6.18
N ILE A 81 -3.28 13.92 -5.66
CA ILE A 81 -2.79 14.13 -4.29
C ILE A 81 -3.78 13.57 -3.26
N ALA A 82 -5.08 13.82 -3.42
CA ALA A 82 -6.11 13.31 -2.52
C ALA A 82 -6.12 11.77 -2.46
N LEU A 83 -6.01 11.10 -3.61
CA LEU A 83 -5.93 9.64 -3.68
C LEU A 83 -4.64 9.12 -3.02
N CYS A 84 -3.50 9.76 -3.24
CA CYS A 84 -2.25 9.38 -2.56
C CYS A 84 -2.33 9.58 -1.03
N ILE A 85 -3.01 10.63 -0.56
CA ILE A 85 -3.26 10.83 0.88
C ILE A 85 -4.15 9.71 1.43
N LEU A 86 -5.18 9.29 0.70
CA LEU A 86 -6.01 8.14 1.12
C LEU A 86 -5.21 6.84 1.19
N VAL A 87 -4.33 6.62 0.21
CA VAL A 87 -3.37 5.51 0.25
C VAL A 87 -2.55 5.59 1.52
N ILE A 88 -1.97 6.72 1.89
CA ILE A 88 -1.15 6.83 3.12
C ILE A 88 -1.99 6.75 4.40
N ARG A 89 -3.17 7.38 4.45
CA ARG A 89 -4.00 7.58 5.65
C ARG A 89 -4.74 6.34 6.13
N THR A 90 -5.03 5.37 5.27
CA THR A 90 -5.70 4.09 5.65
C THR A 90 -4.93 3.26 6.71
N ARG A 91 -3.91 3.81 7.36
CA ARG A 91 -2.75 3.07 7.86
C ARG A 91 -2.35 3.24 9.32
N THR A 92 -2.59 4.36 9.99
CA THR A 92 -1.96 4.55 11.31
C THR A 92 -2.36 3.49 12.34
N SER A 93 -3.59 2.96 12.26
CA SER A 93 -4.09 2.00 13.25
C SER A 93 -3.66 0.54 12.96
N ALA A 94 -3.64 0.11 11.69
CA ALA A 94 -3.33 -1.27 11.33
C ALA A 94 -1.83 -1.59 11.34
N ALA A 95 -0.97 -0.66 10.89
CA ALA A 95 0.48 -0.87 10.83
C ALA A 95 1.11 -1.09 12.22
N ILE A 96 0.60 -0.38 13.24
CA ILE A 96 1.06 -0.49 14.63
C ILE A 96 0.75 -1.90 15.18
N SER A 97 -0.43 -2.44 14.85
CA SER A 97 -0.82 -3.79 15.26
C SER A 97 0.05 -4.86 14.61
N THR A 98 0.34 -4.73 13.30
CA THR A 98 1.20 -5.69 12.58
C THR A 98 2.65 -5.64 13.03
N GLU A 99 3.21 -4.46 13.30
CA GLU A 99 4.58 -4.32 13.77
C GLU A 99 4.77 -4.88 15.19
N ASN A 100 3.76 -4.72 16.05
CA ASN A 100 3.75 -5.35 17.38
C ASN A 100 3.65 -6.88 17.29
N LEU A 101 2.89 -7.39 16.31
CA LEU A 101 2.80 -8.83 16.05
C LEU A 101 4.13 -9.38 15.55
N ILE A 102 4.79 -8.73 14.60
CA ILE A 102 6.10 -9.16 14.08
C ILE A 102 7.21 -9.12 15.17
N LYS A 103 7.03 -8.33 16.23
CA LYS A 103 7.99 -8.22 17.35
C LYS A 103 7.72 -9.20 18.51
N LEU A 104 6.60 -9.93 18.51
CA LEU A 104 6.30 -10.90 19.57
C LEU A 104 7.28 -12.09 19.51
N PRO A 105 7.85 -12.52 20.66
CA PRO A 105 8.75 -13.67 20.69
C PRO A 105 8.01 -14.95 20.30
N ARG A 106 8.63 -15.76 19.43
CA ARG A 106 8.19 -17.11 19.05
C ARG A 106 8.15 -18.02 20.28
N ASN A 107 7.08 -17.97 21.08
CA ASN A 107 6.96 -18.81 22.27
C ASN A 107 6.10 -20.04 21.95
N GLU A 108 6.71 -21.22 21.98
CA GLU A 108 6.17 -22.53 21.55
C GLU A 108 4.94 -23.04 22.34
N LYS A 109 4.48 -22.33 23.38
CA LYS A 109 3.42 -22.83 24.29
C LYS A 109 1.99 -22.38 23.93
N GLU A 110 1.81 -21.48 22.96
CA GLU A 110 0.48 -21.01 22.49
C GLU A 110 0.30 -21.11 20.96
N THR A 111 0.99 -22.06 20.34
CA THR A 111 1.16 -22.27 18.88
C THR A 111 -0.14 -22.15 18.08
N THR A 112 -1.23 -22.80 18.50
CA THR A 112 -2.52 -22.80 17.78
C THR A 112 -3.28 -21.47 17.85
N ARG A 113 -3.23 -20.78 18.99
CA ARG A 113 -3.87 -19.46 19.16
C ARG A 113 -3.10 -18.38 18.40
N ILE A 114 -1.78 -18.52 18.35
CA ILE A 114 -0.87 -17.67 17.57
C ILE A 114 -1.14 -17.86 16.07
N ILE A 115 -1.28 -19.11 15.57
CA ILE A 115 -1.59 -19.38 14.14
C ILE A 115 -2.90 -18.69 13.72
N GLY A 116 -3.98 -18.84 14.48
CA GLY A 116 -5.26 -18.20 14.17
C GLY A 116 -5.19 -16.67 14.15
N THR A 117 -4.41 -16.10 15.08
CA THR A 117 -4.21 -14.64 15.16
C THR A 117 -3.36 -14.14 13.99
N VAL A 118 -2.26 -14.81 13.67
CA VAL A 118 -1.37 -14.45 12.55
C VAL A 118 -2.11 -14.54 11.22
N ALA A 119 -2.86 -15.61 10.97
CA ALA A 119 -3.64 -15.78 9.73
C ALA A 119 -4.73 -14.70 9.58
N SER A 120 -5.40 -14.34 10.69
CA SER A 120 -6.40 -13.26 10.65
C SER A 120 -5.78 -11.90 10.31
N VAL A 121 -4.59 -11.62 10.84
CA VAL A 121 -3.86 -10.38 10.61
C VAL A 121 -3.27 -10.36 9.20
N GLU A 122 -2.72 -11.48 8.71
CA GLU A 122 -2.27 -11.64 7.34
C GLU A 122 -3.38 -11.25 6.35
N LYS A 123 -4.59 -11.79 6.56
CA LYS A 123 -5.75 -11.46 5.71
C LYS A 123 -6.06 -9.96 5.74
N ILE A 124 -6.11 -9.35 6.93
CA ILE A 124 -6.36 -7.91 7.09
C ILE A 124 -5.29 -7.09 6.35
N VAL A 125 -4.01 -7.43 6.53
CA VAL A 125 -2.89 -6.73 5.88
C VAL A 125 -2.95 -6.92 4.36
N CYS A 126 -3.32 -8.11 3.88
CA CYS A 126 -3.50 -8.40 2.46
C CYS A 126 -4.64 -7.56 1.86
N ASP A 127 -5.82 -7.53 2.48
CA ASP A 127 -6.98 -6.76 2.03
C ASP A 127 -6.70 -5.25 2.00
N ILE A 128 -6.01 -4.73 3.02
CA ILE A 128 -5.57 -3.33 3.07
C ILE A 128 -4.54 -3.05 1.97
N THR A 129 -3.58 -3.95 1.75
CA THR A 129 -2.55 -3.80 0.71
C THR A 129 -3.18 -3.77 -0.68
N ASN A 130 -4.16 -4.63 -0.94
CA ASN A 130 -4.89 -4.64 -2.21
C ASN A 130 -5.70 -3.35 -2.43
N THR A 131 -6.35 -2.85 -1.38
CA THR A 131 -7.08 -1.57 -1.43
C THR A 131 -6.13 -0.42 -1.74
N LYS A 132 -4.99 -0.34 -1.04
CA LYS A 132 -3.95 0.67 -1.29
C LYS A 132 -3.39 0.57 -2.70
N ALA A 133 -3.12 -0.63 -3.20
CA ALA A 133 -2.62 -0.84 -4.56
C ALA A 133 -3.62 -0.34 -5.61
N ARG A 134 -4.92 -0.59 -5.39
CA ARG A 134 -6.00 -0.08 -6.26
C ARG A 134 -6.05 1.45 -6.24
N ASP A 135 -6.01 2.05 -5.06
CA ASP A 135 -6.11 3.51 -4.92
C ASP A 135 -4.86 4.20 -5.48
N LEU A 136 -3.67 3.62 -5.29
CA LEU A 136 -2.43 4.06 -5.93
C LEU A 136 -2.55 3.98 -7.46
N ARG A 137 -3.14 2.91 -8.00
CA ARG A 137 -3.36 2.78 -9.45
C ARG A 137 -4.26 3.90 -10.00
N PHE A 138 -5.33 4.24 -9.29
CA PHE A 138 -6.18 5.37 -9.68
C PHE A 138 -5.43 6.71 -9.61
N SER A 139 -4.56 6.90 -8.61
CA SER A 139 -3.73 8.12 -8.54
C SER A 139 -2.77 8.23 -9.73
N ILE A 140 -2.17 7.12 -10.18
CA ILE A 140 -1.28 7.10 -11.35
C ILE A 140 -2.05 7.43 -12.63
N TYR A 141 -3.26 6.89 -12.80
CA TYR A 141 -4.10 7.25 -13.95
C TYR A 141 -4.51 8.72 -13.95
N SER A 142 -4.89 9.26 -12.78
CA SER A 142 -5.20 10.68 -12.62
C SER A 142 -3.99 11.55 -12.97
N LEU A 143 -2.78 11.17 -12.52
CA LEU A 143 -1.54 11.87 -12.85
C LEU A 143 -1.27 11.83 -14.37
N GLY A 144 -1.49 10.68 -15.01
CA GLY A 144 -1.35 10.54 -16.46
C GLY A 144 -2.26 11.51 -17.22
N ILE A 145 -3.52 11.65 -16.79
CA ILE A 145 -4.45 12.63 -17.36
C ILE A 145 -3.95 14.06 -17.12
N SER A 146 -3.48 14.39 -15.91
CA SER A 146 -2.89 15.71 -15.61
C SER A 146 -1.72 16.03 -16.54
N ILE A 147 -0.82 15.07 -16.78
CA ILE A 147 0.35 15.27 -17.64
C ILE A 147 -0.07 15.50 -19.09
N ILE A 148 -1.03 14.72 -19.60
CA ILE A 148 -1.55 14.92 -20.97
C ILE A 148 -2.16 16.32 -21.10
N MET A 149 -2.98 16.74 -20.14
CA MET A 149 -3.61 18.06 -20.14
C MET A 149 -2.56 19.18 -19.99
N LEU A 150 -1.52 18.97 -19.18
CA LEU A 150 -0.40 19.90 -19.02
C LEU A 150 0.37 20.08 -20.34
N ILE A 151 0.57 19.02 -21.12
CA ILE A 151 1.19 19.09 -22.45
C ILE A 151 0.31 19.91 -23.39
N PHE A 152 -1.00 19.65 -23.45
CA PHE A 152 -1.92 20.45 -24.27
C PHE A 152 -1.93 21.93 -23.85
N TYR A 153 -2.00 22.20 -22.54
CA TYR A 153 -1.88 23.55 -22.00
C TYR A 153 -0.58 24.23 -22.45
N SER A 154 0.55 23.52 -22.38
CA SER A 154 1.86 24.06 -22.76
C SER A 154 1.94 24.38 -24.25
N ILE A 155 1.35 23.55 -25.12
CA ILE A 155 1.27 23.78 -26.57
C ILE A 155 0.38 24.98 -26.89
N LEU A 156 -0.76 25.11 -26.21
CA LEU A 156 -1.73 26.19 -26.43
C LEU A 156 -1.31 27.53 -25.80
N SER A 157 -0.35 27.50 -24.90
CA SER A 157 0.17 28.68 -24.21
C SER A 157 1.43 29.27 -24.88
N PHE A 158 1.99 28.59 -25.88
CA PHE A 158 3.15 29.01 -26.66
C PHE A 158 2.70 29.62 -27.99
#